data_AF-Q4RAU5-F1
#
_entry.id   AF-Q4RAU5-F1
#
_cell.length_a   1.000
_cell.length_b   1.000
_cell.length_c   1.000
_cell.angle_alpha   90.00
_cell.angle_beta   90.00
_cell.angle_gamma   90.00
#
_symmetry.space_group_name_H-M   'P 1'
#
loop_
_entity.id
_entity.type
_entity.pdbx_description
1 polymer ?
#
loop_
_entity_poly.entity_id
_entity_poly.type
_entity_poly.pdbx_seq_one_letter_code
_entity_poly.pdbx_strand_id
1 'polypeptide(L)'
;MMATLFEYCFQSDSYGVHPPRLTPFYVNILIFQTNRSLELYKKTENKIWSIETKLVLKQMGKLAFTMLQRNSKVFFEKDMMECDLDLREVTVFSGLCAELPTASSRGQREFCYVHFTLQEFMAALYVFTMFRSESKNVLDSGSWHTPTVLTSKAQSKSILSLVQSAVELTLSASLGHYDMFLRFLCGLLSPDCHDRLLGGLLFPHDAAKVSGLDEVQQLLVRTIQSAQHNNRTRLENLEECLREMIQVDE
;
A
#
# COMPACT_ATOMS: atom_id res chain seq x y z
N MET A 1 14.26 -5.54 13.52
CA MET A 1 13.07 -4.73 13.18
C MET A 1 11.80 -5.57 13.26
N MET A 2 11.63 -6.60 12.43
CA MET A 2 10.50 -7.55 12.51
C MET A 2 10.32 -8.15 13.92
N ALA A 3 11.37 -8.78 14.45
CA ALA A 3 11.37 -9.42 15.77
C ALA A 3 11.07 -8.45 16.93
N THR A 4 11.33 -7.15 16.77
CA THR A 4 11.11 -6.12 17.81
C THR A 4 9.72 -5.51 17.72
N LEU A 5 9.19 -5.34 16.50
CA LEU A 5 7.85 -4.78 16.26
C LEU A 5 6.74 -5.77 16.60
N PHE A 6 7.01 -7.07 16.45
CA PHE A 6 6.06 -8.14 16.75
C PHE A 6 6.60 -9.13 17.79
N GLU A 7 7.52 -8.69 18.64
CA GLU A 7 8.09 -9.56 19.69
C GLU A 7 6.98 -10.29 20.46
N TYR A 8 5.94 -9.54 20.85
CA TYR A 8 4.76 -10.07 21.51
C TYR A 8 3.97 -11.06 20.64
N CYS A 9 3.73 -10.75 19.37
CA CYS A 9 2.99 -11.63 18.46
C CYS A 9 3.75 -12.93 18.14
N PHE A 10 5.09 -12.89 18.09
CA PHE A 10 5.93 -14.08 17.93
C PHE A 10 6.05 -14.91 19.23
N GLN A 11 5.79 -14.29 20.39
CA GLN A 11 5.76 -14.96 21.69
C GLN A 11 4.39 -15.55 22.04
N SER A 12 3.34 -15.22 21.27
CA SER A 12 2.01 -15.79 21.48
C SER A 12 1.97 -17.27 21.10
N ASP A 13 1.39 -18.09 21.98
CA ASP A 13 1.10 -19.50 21.72
C ASP A 13 0.18 -19.69 20.48
N SER A 14 -0.57 -18.65 20.10
CA SER A 14 -1.45 -18.66 18.92
C SER A 14 -0.75 -18.39 17.59
N TYR A 15 0.53 -17.99 17.57
CA TYR A 15 1.28 -17.62 16.35
C TYR A 15 1.25 -18.71 15.26
N GLY A 16 1.34 -19.99 15.66
CA GLY A 16 1.32 -21.12 14.72
C GLY A 16 -0.07 -21.44 14.14
N VAL A 17 -1.13 -20.92 14.74
CA VAL A 17 -2.53 -21.14 14.33
C VAL A 17 -3.08 -19.91 13.60
N HIS A 18 -2.76 -18.71 14.08
CA HIS A 18 -3.15 -17.43 13.50
C HIS A 18 -1.90 -16.55 13.30
N PRO A 19 -1.21 -16.68 12.15
CA PRO A 19 -0.02 -15.88 11.90
C PRO A 19 -0.41 -14.41 11.82
N PRO A 20 0.39 -13.49 12.38
CA PRO A 20 0.16 -12.05 12.31
C PRO A 20 -0.02 -11.59 10.86
N ARG A 21 -0.98 -10.69 10.65
CA ARG A 21 -1.18 -10.08 9.33
C ARG A 21 0.02 -9.22 8.93
N LEU A 22 0.29 -9.22 7.64
CA LEU A 22 1.37 -8.47 7.03
C LEU A 22 1.04 -6.99 6.93
N THR A 23 -0.21 -6.60 6.70
CA THR A 23 -0.54 -5.18 6.52
C THR A 23 -0.31 -4.36 7.79
N PRO A 24 -0.81 -4.77 8.98
CA PRO A 24 -0.49 -4.09 10.24
C PRO A 24 1.01 -3.98 10.50
N PHE A 25 1.80 -4.96 10.06
CA PHE A 25 3.25 -4.90 10.17
C PHE A 25 3.84 -3.69 9.44
N TYR A 26 3.49 -3.55 8.16
CA TYR A 26 4.02 -2.50 7.31
C TYR A 26 3.46 -1.13 7.71
N VAL A 27 2.22 -1.07 8.21
CA VAL A 27 1.69 0.13 8.88
C VAL A 27 2.58 0.51 10.06
N ASN A 28 2.96 -0.42 10.93
CA ASN A 28 3.84 -0.14 12.06
C ASN A 28 5.26 0.26 11.65
N ILE A 29 5.83 -0.34 10.59
CA ILE A 29 7.11 0.12 10.02
C ILE A 29 7.00 1.58 9.56
N LEU A 30 5.94 1.91 8.80
CA LEU A 30 5.71 3.27 8.33
C LEU A 30 5.62 4.25 9.49
N ILE A 31 4.86 3.89 10.53
CA ILE A 31 4.68 4.73 11.71
C ILE A 31 6.01 4.96 12.43
N PHE A 32 6.75 3.88 12.65
CA PHE A 32 8.04 3.93 13.32
C PHE A 32 9.04 4.81 12.56
N GLN A 33 9.18 4.61 11.25
CA GLN A 33 10.12 5.38 10.42
C GLN A 33 9.73 6.86 10.35
N THR A 34 8.44 7.14 10.20
CA THR A 34 7.92 8.52 10.17
C THR A 34 8.17 9.22 11.50
N ASN A 35 7.82 8.60 12.62
CA ASN A 35 8.02 9.18 13.94
C ASN A 35 9.49 9.43 14.25
N ARG A 36 10.36 8.46 13.93
CA ARG A 36 11.81 8.60 14.10
C ARG A 36 12.37 9.78 13.29
N SER A 37 11.89 9.96 12.06
CA SER A 37 12.29 11.10 11.23
C SER A 37 11.84 12.44 11.81
N LEU A 38 10.60 12.52 12.31
CA LEU A 38 10.07 13.73 12.94
C LEU A 38 10.86 14.12 14.19
N GLU A 39 11.24 13.14 15.02
CA GLU A 39 12.09 13.36 16.20
C GLU A 39 13.48 13.88 15.80
N LEU A 40 14.15 13.22 14.86
CA LEU A 40 15.54 13.50 14.51
C LEU A 40 15.71 14.82 13.77
N TYR A 41 14.80 15.14 12.84
CA TYR A 41 15.01 16.25 11.90
C TYR A 41 14.04 17.42 12.09
N LYS A 42 12.81 17.17 12.57
CA LYS A 42 11.82 18.24 12.80
C LYS A 42 11.75 18.68 14.27
N LYS A 43 12.42 17.97 15.19
CA LYS A 43 12.43 18.23 16.65
C LYS A 43 11.02 18.37 17.23
N THR A 44 10.06 17.65 16.66
CA THR A 44 8.67 17.70 17.09
C THR A 44 8.48 16.75 18.27
N GLU A 45 8.39 17.27 19.49
CA GLU A 45 8.25 16.46 20.71
C GLU A 45 6.98 15.60 20.74
N ASN A 46 5.90 16.05 20.09
CA ASN A 46 4.57 15.43 20.23
C ASN A 46 4.24 14.33 19.20
N LYS A 47 5.17 13.94 18.29
CA LYS A 47 4.94 12.90 17.24
C LYS A 47 3.69 13.12 16.36
N ILE A 48 3.12 14.32 16.36
CA ILE A 48 1.93 14.63 15.58
C ILE A 48 2.30 14.72 14.10
N TRP A 49 1.59 13.98 13.25
CA TRP A 49 1.77 14.04 11.81
C TRP A 49 1.15 15.31 11.24
N SER A 50 2.01 16.27 10.93
CA SER A 50 1.62 17.53 10.30
C SER A 50 1.01 17.31 8.91
N ILE A 51 0.34 18.34 8.39
CA ILE A 51 -0.18 18.34 7.00
C ILE A 51 0.96 18.08 6.00
N GLU A 52 2.13 18.68 6.24
CA GLU A 52 3.32 18.49 5.41
C GLU A 52 3.80 17.03 5.45
N THR A 53 3.85 16.41 6.63
CA THR A 53 4.22 14.99 6.77
C THR A 53 3.27 14.09 5.98
N LYS A 54 1.96 14.32 6.10
CA LYS A 54 0.93 13.57 5.36
C LYS A 54 1.06 13.75 3.85
N LEU A 55 1.39 14.97 3.41
CA LEU A 55 1.62 15.29 2.00
C LEU A 55 2.82 14.52 1.45
N VAL A 56 3.96 14.55 2.14
CA VAL A 56 5.16 13.80 1.74
C VAL A 56 4.87 12.31 1.66
N LEU A 57 4.22 11.72 2.67
CA LEU A 57 3.85 10.30 2.65
C LEU A 57 2.95 9.93 1.46
N LYS A 58 1.99 10.81 1.14
CA LYS A 58 1.12 10.64 -0.04
C LYS A 58 1.92 10.71 -1.34
N GLN A 59 2.83 11.67 -1.49
CA GLN A 59 3.67 11.82 -2.67
C GLN A 59 4.65 10.65 -2.82
N MET A 60 5.21 10.14 -1.72
CA MET A 60 5.99 8.90 -1.72
C MET A 60 5.15 7.72 -2.20
N GLY A 61 3.93 7.56 -1.66
CA GLY A 61 3.01 6.53 -2.14
C GLY A 61 2.66 6.68 -3.62
N LYS A 62 2.50 7.91 -4.14
CA LYS A 62 2.32 8.19 -5.57
C LYS A 62 3.52 7.71 -6.39
N LEU A 63 4.75 8.04 -5.95
CA LEU A 63 5.98 7.56 -6.58
C LEU A 63 6.06 6.02 -6.58
N ALA A 64 5.73 5.38 -5.44
CA ALA A 64 5.70 3.92 -5.33
C ALA A 64 4.72 3.30 -6.32
N PHE A 65 3.52 3.87 -6.44
CA PHE A 65 2.50 3.44 -7.39
C PHE A 65 2.96 3.63 -8.84
N THR A 66 3.57 4.76 -9.18
CA THR A 66 4.13 5.00 -10.53
C THR A 66 5.25 4.00 -10.85
N MET A 67 6.13 3.70 -9.91
CA MET A 67 7.19 2.71 -10.10
C MET A 67 6.64 1.29 -10.23
N LEU A 68 5.61 0.94 -9.47
CA LEU A 68 4.91 -0.33 -9.60
C LEU A 68 4.26 -0.45 -10.99
N GLN A 69 3.58 0.58 -11.48
CA GLN A 69 3.00 0.57 -12.83
C GLN A 69 4.05 0.38 -13.94
N ARG A 70 5.24 0.97 -13.75
CA ARG A 70 6.38 0.83 -14.66
C ARG A 70 7.15 -0.50 -14.47
N ASN A 71 6.76 -1.34 -13.52
CA ASN A 71 7.50 -2.53 -13.08
C ASN A 71 8.99 -2.23 -12.79
N SER A 72 9.24 -1.07 -12.16
CA SER A 72 10.60 -0.62 -11.83
C SER A 72 10.82 -0.63 -10.32
N LYS A 73 12.03 -1.05 -9.93
CA LYS A 73 12.52 -1.00 -8.54
C LYS A 73 13.43 0.20 -8.27
N VAL A 74 13.88 0.84 -9.34
CA VAL A 74 14.83 1.95 -9.32
C VAL A 74 14.16 3.18 -9.91
N PHE A 75 14.36 4.31 -9.27
CA PHE A 75 13.89 5.61 -9.71
C PHE A 75 15.01 6.66 -9.56
N PHE A 76 14.82 7.77 -10.25
CA PHE A 76 15.79 8.86 -10.35
C PHE A 76 15.20 10.15 -9.79
N GLU A 77 16.02 11.19 -9.63
CA GLU A 77 15.57 12.51 -9.16
C GLU A 77 14.43 13.08 -10.02
N LYS A 78 14.43 12.82 -11.34
CA LYS A 78 13.34 13.22 -12.24
C LYS A 78 11.99 12.60 -11.86
N ASP A 79 11.98 11.34 -11.40
CA ASP A 79 10.74 10.65 -11.05
C ASP A 79 10.18 11.19 -9.72
N MET A 80 11.07 11.64 -8.82
CA MET A 80 10.69 12.38 -7.61
C MET A 80 10.04 13.71 -7.96
N MET A 81 10.65 14.48 -8.87
CA MET A 81 10.09 15.76 -9.34
C MET A 81 8.72 15.58 -10.01
N GLU A 82 8.51 14.53 -10.82
CA GLU A 82 7.20 14.19 -11.39
C GLU A 82 6.12 13.88 -10.32
N CYS A 83 6.56 13.47 -9.13
CA CYS A 83 5.71 13.19 -7.98
C CYS A 83 5.66 14.33 -6.95
N ASP A 84 6.21 15.50 -7.29
CA ASP A 84 6.29 16.70 -6.45
C ASP A 84 7.10 16.47 -5.14
N LEU A 85 8.07 15.55 -5.15
CA LEU A 85 8.96 15.24 -4.03
C LEU A 85 10.30 15.95 -4.16
N ASP A 86 10.78 16.53 -3.06
CA ASP A 86 12.17 16.97 -2.97
C ASP A 86 13.10 15.79 -2.66
N LEU A 87 14.30 15.83 -3.21
CA LEU A 87 15.37 14.86 -2.97
C LEU A 87 15.63 14.69 -1.47
N ARG A 88 15.61 15.78 -0.69
CA ARG A 88 15.85 15.70 0.76
C ARG A 88 14.75 14.90 1.46
N GLU A 89 13.49 15.07 1.07
CA GLU A 89 12.34 14.34 1.64
C GLU A 89 12.50 12.83 1.48
N VAL A 90 12.98 12.40 0.30
CA VAL A 90 13.18 10.98 0.00
C VAL A 90 14.41 10.41 0.71
N THR A 91 15.54 11.11 0.67
CA THR A 91 16.85 10.60 1.13
C THR A 91 17.12 10.79 2.62
N VAL A 92 16.62 11.87 3.22
CA VAL A 92 16.91 12.25 4.61
C VAL A 92 15.74 11.94 5.53
N PHE A 93 14.52 12.23 5.07
CA PHE A 93 13.36 12.24 5.95
C PHE A 93 12.52 10.96 5.92
N SER A 94 12.63 10.10 4.92
CA SER A 94 11.75 8.94 4.87
C SER A 94 12.27 7.76 5.71
N GLY A 95 13.56 7.44 5.63
CA GLY A 95 14.07 6.13 6.06
C GLY A 95 13.44 4.94 5.30
N LEU A 96 12.64 5.22 4.26
CA LEU A 96 11.92 4.26 3.42
C LEU A 96 12.64 4.01 2.10
N CYS A 97 13.53 4.92 1.70
CA CYS A 97 14.31 4.86 0.47
C CYS A 97 15.81 4.90 0.74
N ALA A 98 16.60 4.33 -0.17
CA ALA A 98 18.04 4.36 -0.15
C ALA A 98 18.59 4.83 -1.50
N GLU A 99 19.71 5.57 -1.44
CA GLU A 99 20.54 5.83 -2.62
C GLU A 99 21.40 4.60 -2.91
N LEU A 100 21.44 4.20 -4.18
CA LEU A 100 22.24 3.07 -4.63
C LEU A 100 23.68 3.55 -4.90
N PRO A 101 24.71 2.74 -4.52
CA PRO A 101 26.09 3.01 -4.91
C PRO A 101 26.17 3.14 -6.44
N THR A 102 26.75 4.25 -6.92
CA THR A 102 26.72 4.65 -8.33
C THR A 102 27.25 3.54 -9.24
N ALA A 103 26.36 2.87 -9.98
CA ALA A 103 26.73 1.86 -10.99
C ALA A 103 26.54 2.36 -12.44
N SER A 104 25.90 3.53 -12.62
CA SER A 104 25.54 4.01 -13.95
C SER A 104 26.72 4.70 -14.65
N SER A 105 26.97 4.33 -15.91
CA SER A 105 27.95 4.98 -16.78
C SER A 105 27.62 6.45 -17.13
N ARG A 106 26.45 6.93 -16.69
CA ARG A 106 25.91 8.26 -16.99
C ARG A 106 26.02 9.25 -15.82
N GLY A 107 26.50 8.82 -14.65
CA GLY A 107 26.65 9.67 -13.47
C GLY A 107 25.33 10.12 -12.83
N GLN A 108 24.19 9.53 -13.21
CA GLN A 108 22.90 9.81 -12.59
C GLN A 108 22.76 9.04 -11.27
N ARG A 109 22.21 9.71 -10.25
CA ARG A 109 21.92 9.12 -8.93
C ARG A 109 20.68 8.24 -9.02
N GLU A 110 20.81 7.03 -8.50
CA GLU A 110 19.79 5.99 -8.51
C GLU A 110 19.29 5.74 -7.09
N PHE A 111 17.97 5.57 -6.96
CA PHE A 111 17.32 5.37 -5.68
C PHE A 111 16.36 4.18 -5.76
N CYS A 112 16.12 3.54 -4.63
CA CYS A 112 15.09 2.53 -4.49
C CYS A 112 14.39 2.65 -3.14
N TYR A 113 13.23 2.01 -3.02
CA TYR A 113 12.69 1.70 -1.69
C TYR A 113 13.61 0.68 -1.01
N VAL A 114 13.77 0.77 0.32
CA VAL A 114 14.64 -0.15 1.09
C VAL A 114 14.25 -1.62 0.87
N HIS A 115 13.00 -1.89 0.51
CA HIS A 115 12.54 -3.21 0.08
C HIS A 115 11.42 -3.08 -0.96
N PHE A 116 11.35 -3.99 -1.93
CA PHE A 116 10.31 -3.95 -2.98
C PHE A 116 8.90 -4.09 -2.41
N THR A 117 8.71 -4.96 -1.41
CA THR A 117 7.41 -5.10 -0.73
C THR A 117 6.98 -3.83 0.00
N LEU A 118 7.93 -2.99 0.44
CA LEU A 118 7.59 -1.68 1.00
C LEU A 118 7.09 -0.74 -0.11
N GLN A 119 7.66 -0.80 -1.31
CA GLN A 119 7.14 -0.07 -2.48
C GLN A 119 5.70 -0.52 -2.79
N GLU A 120 5.43 -1.82 -2.82
CA GLU A 120 4.08 -2.36 -3.07
C GLU A 120 3.08 -1.91 -1.99
N PHE A 121 3.50 -1.93 -0.72
CA PHE A 121 2.71 -1.41 0.40
C PHE A 121 2.43 0.10 0.25
N MET A 122 3.45 0.91 -0.04
CA MET A 122 3.29 2.36 -0.20
C MET A 122 2.38 2.70 -1.40
N ALA A 123 2.43 1.90 -2.46
CA ALA A 123 1.52 2.00 -3.58
C ALA A 123 0.07 1.70 -3.17
N ALA A 124 -0.16 0.61 -2.41
CA ALA A 124 -1.49 0.27 -1.88
C ALA A 124 -2.03 1.35 -0.93
N LEU A 125 -1.17 1.89 -0.06
CA LEU A 125 -1.50 2.98 0.86
C LEU A 125 -1.91 4.25 0.11
N TYR A 126 -1.22 4.60 -0.98
CA TYR A 126 -1.59 5.72 -1.83
C TYR A 126 -2.98 5.52 -2.44
N VAL A 127 -3.23 4.36 -3.05
CA VAL A 127 -4.53 4.05 -3.67
C VAL A 127 -5.66 4.13 -2.64
N PHE A 128 -5.46 3.55 -1.45
CA PHE A 128 -6.43 3.62 -0.37
C PHE A 128 -6.63 5.04 0.16
N THR A 129 -5.55 5.84 0.30
CA THR A 129 -5.63 7.23 0.76
C THR A 129 -6.38 8.12 -0.24
N MET A 130 -6.14 7.93 -1.55
CA MET A 130 -6.86 8.66 -2.60
C MET A 130 -8.36 8.32 -2.60
N PHE A 131 -8.70 7.05 -2.37
CA PHE A 131 -10.07 6.64 -2.20
C PHE A 131 -10.70 7.25 -0.93
N ARG A 132 -10.05 7.08 0.22
CA ARG A 132 -10.62 7.47 1.53
C ARG A 132 -10.72 8.98 1.71
N SER A 133 -9.72 9.75 1.26
CA SER A 133 -9.66 11.20 1.49
C SER A 133 -10.21 12.02 0.32
N GLU A 134 -10.14 11.52 -0.92
CA GLU A 134 -10.56 12.27 -2.11
C GLU A 134 -11.69 11.61 -2.90
N SER A 135 -12.15 10.43 -2.47
CA SER A 135 -13.17 9.64 -3.19
C SER A 135 -12.78 9.38 -4.65
N LYS A 136 -11.47 9.19 -4.91
CA LYS A 136 -10.90 8.92 -6.23
C LYS A 136 -10.41 7.48 -6.32
N ASN A 137 -10.94 6.74 -7.29
CA ASN A 137 -10.34 5.49 -7.73
C ASN A 137 -9.23 5.81 -8.75
N VAL A 138 -7.98 5.79 -8.32
CA VAL A 138 -6.82 6.06 -9.20
C VAL A 138 -6.51 4.90 -10.15
N LEU A 139 -7.08 3.71 -9.93
CA LEU A 139 -6.94 2.56 -10.83
C LEU A 139 -7.82 2.71 -12.08
N ASP A 140 -8.91 3.47 -11.99
CA ASP A 140 -9.87 3.74 -13.09
C ASP A 140 -9.39 4.83 -14.06
N SER A 141 -8.25 5.47 -13.78
CA SER A 141 -7.75 6.61 -14.55
C SER A 141 -7.10 6.21 -15.90
N GLY A 142 -7.85 5.54 -16.80
CA GLY A 142 -7.71 5.54 -18.27
C GLY A 142 -6.35 5.29 -18.93
N SER A 143 -5.29 4.98 -18.18
CA SER A 143 -3.90 4.93 -18.65
C SER A 143 -3.34 3.50 -18.64
N TRP A 144 -4.22 2.52 -18.82
CA TRP A 144 -3.83 1.14 -19.10
C TRP A 144 -3.87 0.96 -20.62
N HIS A 145 -2.71 0.76 -21.24
CA HIS A 145 -2.60 0.44 -22.67
C HIS A 145 -3.14 -0.97 -22.95
N THR A 146 -4.46 -1.15 -22.91
CA THR A 146 -5.17 -2.28 -23.50
C THR A 146 -6.49 -1.78 -24.10
N PRO A 147 -6.76 -2.06 -25.40
CA PRO A 147 -8.01 -1.66 -26.01
C PRO A 147 -9.08 -2.69 -25.66
N THR A 148 -10.02 -2.33 -24.79
CA THR A 148 -11.20 -3.17 -24.57
C THR A 148 -12.48 -2.37 -24.73
N VAL A 149 -13.09 -2.62 -25.89
CA VAL A 149 -14.54 -2.64 -26.09
C VAL A 149 -15.19 -3.29 -24.86
N LEU A 150 -16.25 -2.67 -24.36
CA LEU A 150 -17.04 -3.02 -23.16
C LEU A 150 -16.41 -2.57 -21.83
N THR A 151 -16.81 -1.39 -21.36
CA THR A 151 -17.75 -1.24 -20.23
C THR A 151 -18.02 0.24 -19.95
N SER A 152 -19.20 0.49 -19.42
CA SER A 152 -19.88 1.78 -19.31
C SER A 152 -19.12 2.82 -18.48
N LYS A 153 -18.99 4.03 -19.06
CA LYS A 153 -18.84 5.32 -18.37
C LYS A 153 -19.91 5.47 -17.27
N ALA A 154 -19.61 5.01 -16.06
CA ALA A 154 -20.18 5.39 -14.76
C ALA A 154 -19.90 4.29 -13.72
N GLN A 155 -18.64 3.87 -13.54
CA GLN A 155 -18.34 2.94 -12.44
C GLN A 155 -18.19 3.74 -11.14
N SER A 156 -19.03 3.37 -10.17
CA SER A 156 -19.25 4.06 -8.89
C SER A 156 -17.96 4.40 -8.13
N LYS A 157 -17.97 5.46 -7.32
CA LYS A 157 -16.92 5.81 -6.34
C LYS A 157 -16.90 4.87 -5.11
N SER A 158 -17.37 3.63 -5.25
CA SER A 158 -17.50 2.69 -4.13
C SER A 158 -16.19 1.95 -3.86
N ILE A 159 -16.04 1.42 -2.65
CA ILE A 159 -14.89 0.56 -2.35
C ILE A 159 -14.94 -0.73 -3.19
N LEU A 160 -16.15 -1.21 -3.50
CA LEU A 160 -16.35 -2.38 -4.34
C LEU A 160 -15.72 -2.20 -5.72
N SER A 161 -15.94 -1.06 -6.37
CA SER A 161 -15.34 -0.80 -7.70
C SER A 161 -13.82 -0.67 -7.62
N LEU A 162 -13.28 -0.05 -6.56
CA LEU A 162 -11.84 0.06 -6.35
C LEU A 162 -11.18 -1.32 -6.27
N VAL A 163 -11.73 -2.19 -5.42
CA VAL A 163 -11.18 -3.55 -5.23
C VAL A 163 -11.39 -4.38 -6.47
N GLN A 164 -12.52 -4.24 -7.17
CA GLN A 164 -12.73 -4.89 -8.46
C GLN A 164 -11.65 -4.50 -9.47
N SER A 165 -11.34 -3.20 -9.63
CA SER A 165 -10.26 -2.74 -10.50
C SER A 165 -8.91 -3.33 -10.09
N ALA A 166 -8.61 -3.41 -8.79
CA ALA A 166 -7.36 -3.97 -8.29
C ALA A 166 -7.25 -5.49 -8.54
N VAL A 167 -8.35 -6.23 -8.38
CA VAL A 167 -8.41 -7.68 -8.68
C VAL A 167 -8.21 -7.92 -10.16
N GLU A 168 -8.92 -7.19 -11.03
CA GLU A 168 -8.78 -7.31 -12.49
C GLU A 168 -7.34 -6.96 -12.96
N LEU A 169 -6.75 -5.90 -12.39
CA LEU A 169 -5.36 -5.54 -12.63
C LEU A 169 -4.40 -6.67 -12.24
N THR A 170 -4.60 -7.27 -11.07
CA THR A 170 -3.73 -8.35 -10.56
C THR A 170 -3.85 -9.62 -11.39
N LEU A 171 -5.07 -9.97 -11.80
CA LEU A 171 -5.32 -11.17 -12.62
C LEU A 171 -4.86 -11.01 -14.07
N SER A 172 -4.85 -9.79 -14.62
CA SER A 172 -4.39 -9.51 -15.99
C SER A 172 -2.88 -9.37 -16.13
N ALA A 173 -2.17 -9.00 -15.06
CA ALA A 173 -0.71 -8.82 -15.09
C ALA A 173 0.06 -10.15 -15.17
N SER A 174 1.35 -10.08 -15.54
CA SER A 174 2.27 -11.21 -15.40
C SER A 174 2.33 -11.69 -13.94
N LEU A 175 2.56 -12.99 -13.73
CA LEU A 175 2.52 -13.64 -12.41
C LEU A 175 3.30 -12.84 -11.34
N GLY A 176 2.64 -12.48 -10.24
CA GLY A 176 3.26 -11.92 -9.04
C GLY A 176 3.39 -10.40 -8.96
N HIS A 177 3.18 -9.65 -10.06
CA HIS A 177 3.55 -8.23 -10.07
C HIS A 177 2.68 -7.34 -9.16
N TYR A 178 1.38 -7.61 -9.05
CA TYR A 178 0.46 -6.85 -8.19
C TYR A 178 -0.07 -7.66 -7.01
N ASP A 179 0.45 -8.87 -6.78
CA ASP A 179 -0.10 -9.80 -5.80
C ASP A 179 -0.02 -9.24 -4.38
N MET A 180 1.15 -8.71 -4.00
CA MET A 180 1.34 -8.06 -2.69
C MET A 180 0.65 -6.71 -2.61
N PHE A 181 0.61 -5.95 -3.71
CA PHE A 181 -0.15 -4.70 -3.77
C PHE A 181 -1.64 -4.93 -3.44
N LEU A 182 -2.26 -5.93 -4.07
CA LEU A 182 -3.65 -6.29 -3.80
C LEU A 182 -3.84 -6.74 -2.36
N ARG A 183 -2.92 -7.57 -1.85
CA ARG A 183 -2.95 -8.05 -0.47
C ARG A 183 -2.92 -6.91 0.54
N PHE A 184 -2.01 -5.95 0.36
CA PHE A 184 -1.94 -4.76 1.21
C PHE A 184 -3.17 -3.87 1.06
N LEU A 185 -3.68 -3.71 -0.16
CA LEU A 185 -4.90 -2.93 -0.37
C LEU A 185 -6.07 -3.52 0.42
N CYS A 186 -6.28 -4.84 0.35
CA CYS A 186 -7.29 -5.54 1.13
C CYS A 186 -7.06 -5.44 2.64
N GLY A 187 -5.82 -5.57 3.12
CA GLY A 187 -5.50 -5.40 4.53
C GLY A 187 -5.72 -3.98 5.06
N LEU A 188 -5.53 -2.95 4.23
CA LEU A 188 -5.83 -1.57 4.59
C LEU A 188 -7.34 -1.32 4.74
N LEU A 189 -8.19 -2.18 4.14
CA LEU A 189 -9.65 -2.14 4.35
C LEU A 189 -10.07 -2.67 5.71
N SER A 190 -9.17 -3.32 6.46
CA SER A 190 -9.45 -3.72 7.84
C SER A 190 -9.59 -2.49 8.74
N PRO A 191 -10.67 -2.36 9.54
CA PRO A 191 -10.83 -1.25 10.49
C PRO A 191 -9.66 -1.10 11.47
N ASP A 192 -9.01 -2.22 11.78
CA ASP A 192 -7.80 -2.24 12.58
C ASP A 192 -6.67 -1.37 12.00
N CYS A 193 -6.50 -1.41 10.67
CA CYS A 193 -5.50 -0.61 9.97
C CYS A 193 -5.94 0.86 9.87
N HIS A 194 -7.14 1.12 9.35
CA HIS A 194 -7.50 2.47 8.92
C HIS A 194 -8.19 3.33 9.98
N ASP A 195 -8.89 2.74 10.96
CA ASP A 195 -9.54 3.47 12.06
C ASP A 195 -8.67 3.46 13.33
N ARG A 196 -8.00 2.33 13.65
CA ARG A 196 -7.15 2.22 14.86
C ARG A 196 -5.70 2.66 14.61
N LEU A 197 -4.96 1.97 13.73
CA LEU A 197 -3.52 2.24 13.56
C LEU A 197 -3.21 3.55 12.83
N LEU A 198 -3.96 3.85 11.76
CA LEU A 198 -3.79 5.08 10.97
C LEU A 198 -4.76 6.20 11.37
N GLY A 199 -5.69 5.93 12.28
CA GLY A 199 -6.59 6.94 12.85
C GLY A 199 -5.82 7.94 13.70
N GLY A 200 -6.11 9.23 13.55
CA GLY A 200 -5.37 10.33 14.16
C GLY A 200 -4.03 10.64 13.48
N LEU A 201 -3.41 9.65 12.84
CA LEU A 201 -2.13 9.80 12.14
C LEU A 201 -2.30 10.23 10.69
N LEU A 202 -2.95 9.41 9.85
CA LEU A 202 -3.18 9.69 8.43
C LEU A 202 -4.62 10.14 8.17
N PHE A 203 -5.57 9.52 8.88
CA PHE A 203 -7.00 9.81 8.76
C PHE A 203 -7.55 10.45 10.04
N PRO A 204 -8.49 11.39 9.97
CA PRO A 204 -9.18 11.91 11.16
C PRO A 204 -9.89 10.80 11.94
N HIS A 205 -9.94 10.88 13.28
CA HIS A 205 -10.67 9.91 14.11
C HIS A 205 -12.18 9.91 13.88
N ASP A 206 -12.73 11.05 13.46
CA ASP A 206 -14.14 11.27 13.15
C ASP A 206 -14.45 11.08 11.66
N ALA A 207 -13.52 10.53 10.88
CA ALA A 207 -13.76 10.19 9.49
C ALA A 207 -14.95 9.23 9.36
N ALA A 208 -15.75 9.41 8.31
CA ALA A 208 -16.84 8.50 8.02
C ALA A 208 -16.33 7.05 7.85
N LYS A 209 -17.08 6.09 8.41
CA LYS A 209 -16.76 4.67 8.28
C LYS A 209 -16.76 4.27 6.80
N VAL A 210 -15.85 3.37 6.44
CA VAL A 210 -15.83 2.77 5.10
C VAL A 210 -17.01 1.80 4.99
N SER A 211 -17.95 2.12 4.10
CA SER A 211 -19.06 1.23 3.74
C SER A 211 -18.67 0.32 2.57
N GLY A 212 -19.41 -0.77 2.36
CA GLY A 212 -19.21 -1.66 1.21
C GLY A 212 -18.23 -2.83 1.45
N LEU A 213 -17.81 -3.05 2.70
CA LEU A 213 -16.82 -4.08 3.04
C LEU A 213 -17.38 -5.50 2.87
N ASP A 214 -18.67 -5.72 3.16
CA ASP A 214 -19.32 -7.03 2.98
C ASP A 214 -19.37 -7.41 1.49
N GLU A 215 -19.65 -6.44 0.63
CA GLU A 215 -19.67 -6.62 -0.82
C GLU A 215 -18.26 -6.93 -1.37
N VAL A 216 -17.23 -6.26 -0.83
CA VAL A 216 -15.83 -6.56 -1.17
C VAL A 216 -15.44 -7.97 -0.72
N GLN A 217 -15.85 -8.38 0.48
CA GLN A 217 -15.61 -9.75 0.96
C GLN A 217 -16.27 -10.78 0.04
N GLN A 218 -17.53 -10.55 -0.34
CA GLN A 218 -18.24 -11.43 -1.29
C GLN A 218 -17.57 -11.45 -2.67
N LEU A 219 -17.06 -10.33 -3.16
CA LEU A 219 -16.29 -10.26 -4.40
C LEU A 219 -15.07 -11.19 -4.32
N LEU A 220 -14.24 -11.06 -3.28
CA LEU A 220 -13.04 -11.89 -3.09
C LEU A 220 -13.40 -13.38 -3.02
N VAL A 221 -14.42 -13.76 -2.25
CA VAL A 221 -14.89 -15.16 -2.14
C VAL A 221 -15.32 -15.72 -3.51
N ARG A 222 -16.08 -14.95 -4.29
CA ARG A 222 -16.50 -15.38 -5.65
C ARG A 222 -15.30 -15.51 -6.58
N THR A 223 -14.35 -14.58 -6.53
CA THR A 223 -13.13 -14.64 -7.33
C THR A 223 -12.31 -15.88 -6.97
N ILE A 224 -12.12 -16.18 -5.69
CA ILE A 224 -11.43 -17.39 -5.19
C ILE A 224 -12.10 -18.64 -5.77
N GLN A 225 -13.42 -18.78 -5.62
CA GLN A 225 -14.19 -19.92 -6.15
C GLN A 225 -14.02 -20.09 -7.66
N SER A 226 -14.04 -19.00 -8.42
CA SER A 226 -13.84 -19.04 -9.88
C SER A 226 -12.39 -19.39 -10.30
N ALA A 227 -11.41 -19.09 -9.46
CA ALA A 227 -9.99 -19.27 -9.74
C ALA A 227 -9.45 -20.68 -9.39
N GLN A 228 -10.24 -21.49 -8.68
CA GLN A 228 -9.85 -22.81 -8.13
C GLN A 228 -9.24 -23.79 -9.14
N HIS A 229 -9.46 -23.58 -10.44
CA HIS A 229 -9.01 -24.51 -11.49
C HIS A 229 -7.82 -24.01 -12.34
N ASN A 230 -7.36 -22.77 -12.16
CA ASN A 230 -6.46 -22.14 -13.14
C ASN A 230 -5.03 -21.90 -12.62
N ASN A 231 -4.84 -21.44 -11.38
CA ASN A 231 -3.51 -21.08 -10.87
C ASN A 231 -3.45 -21.10 -9.33
N ARG A 232 -2.71 -22.06 -8.78
CA ARG A 232 -2.59 -22.26 -7.32
C ARG A 232 -1.99 -21.05 -6.59
N THR A 233 -0.93 -20.44 -7.12
CA THR A 233 -0.27 -19.31 -6.46
C THR A 233 -1.17 -18.08 -6.40
N ARG A 234 -1.97 -17.82 -7.44
CA ARG A 234 -2.95 -16.73 -7.43
C ARG A 234 -4.11 -17.00 -6.49
N LEU A 235 -4.55 -18.25 -6.39
CA LEU A 235 -5.56 -18.67 -5.43
C LEU A 235 -5.08 -18.39 -4.00
N GLU A 236 -3.88 -18.86 -3.66
CA GLU A 236 -3.24 -18.63 -2.35
C GLU A 236 -3.12 -17.13 -2.05
N ASN A 237 -2.76 -16.30 -3.04
CA ASN A 237 -2.72 -14.85 -2.83
C ASN A 237 -4.10 -14.24 -2.54
N LEU A 238 -5.15 -14.65 -3.24
CA LEU A 238 -6.51 -14.15 -3.02
C LEU A 238 -7.06 -14.58 -1.65
N GLU A 239 -6.75 -15.81 -1.22
CA GLU A 239 -7.06 -16.29 0.14
C GLU A 239 -6.37 -15.42 1.19
N GLU A 240 -5.09 -15.08 0.98
CA GLU A 240 -4.36 -14.14 1.84
C GLU A 240 -4.95 -12.72 1.81
N CYS A 241 -5.43 -12.24 0.65
CA CYS A 241 -6.12 -10.95 0.57
C CYS A 241 -7.39 -10.93 1.44
N LEU A 242 -8.17 -12.02 1.39
CA LEU A 242 -9.35 -12.17 2.23
C LEU A 242 -8.96 -12.24 3.72
N ARG A 243 -7.92 -13.01 4.07
CA ARG A 243 -7.39 -13.12 5.43
C ARG A 243 -6.95 -11.77 6.00
N GLU A 244 -6.18 -10.99 5.24
CA GLU A 244 -5.69 -9.67 5.66
C GLU A 244 -6.84 -8.69 5.97
N MET A 245 -7.96 -8.82 5.24
CA MET A 245 -9.13 -7.97 5.41
C MET A 245 -9.95 -8.35 6.65
N ILE A 246 -10.14 -9.64 6.93
CA ILE A 246 -11.11 -10.11 7.93
C ILE A 246 -10.50 -10.63 9.24
N GLN A 247 -9.24 -11.06 9.24
CA GLN A 247 -8.58 -11.57 10.44
C GLN A 247 -8.44 -10.44 11.47
N VAL A 248 -8.86 -10.73 12.70
CA VAL A 248 -8.65 -9.87 13.86
C VAL A 248 -7.41 -10.41 14.57
N ASP A 249 -6.38 -9.57 14.69
CA ASP A 249 -5.19 -9.92 15.46
C ASP A 249 -5.45 -9.66 16.95
N GLU A 250 -5.00 -10.56 17.82
CA GLU A 250 -5.11 -10.47 19.27
C GLU A 250 -4.12 -9.44 19.89
#